data_AF-A0A850M6D9-F1
#
_entry.id   AF-A0A850M6D9-F1
#
_cell.length_a   1.000
_cell.length_b   1.000
_cell.length_c   1.000
_cell.angle_alpha   90.00
_cell.angle_beta   90.00
_cell.angle_gamma   90.00
#
_symmetry.space_group_name_H-M   'P 1'
#
loop_
_entity.id
_entity.type
_entity.pdbx_description
1 polymer ?
#
loop_
_entity_poly.entity_id
_entity_poly.type
_entity_poly.pdbx_seq_one_letter_code
_entity_poly.pdbx_strand_id
1 'polypeptide(L)'
;MAILGIAIQSNTGIPLYLQTWSEKLTGFTEGNPILISGFLSAVSSFANNFKQKISYIRLFPSEHDDPFGVNAVYSFIGAYMILCFVDPYQFREMVNFKLDWIYSKVLSRYEDMIRVGKVPQLSDEELQFIQDILQDTVCWNKVDKKKNKLRIACNEIIKAEFPGEVYGINITSFDNSILFSYGVDREEVEIYLNNMARGHGLEDGEMLHNYVTLPGLEPRLLVMKNPGIRTKISDILRDVKADQGGLPFYYYLITDVNCAIEPIVESLTSKFNAILGE
;
A
#
# COMPACT_ATOMS: atom_id res chain seq x y z
N MET A 1 2.17 -5.91 6.79
CA MET A 1 3.02 -4.91 6.11
C MET A 1 2.67 -5.03 4.64
N ALA A 2 2.26 -3.98 3.94
CA ALA A 2 1.52 -4.18 2.69
C ALA A 2 2.38 -4.16 1.41
N ILE A 3 3.52 -3.46 1.44
CA ILE A 3 4.59 -3.65 0.45
C ILE A 3 5.50 -4.78 0.94
N LEU A 4 5.56 -5.85 0.14
CA LEU A 4 6.22 -7.12 0.43
C LEU A 4 7.65 -7.16 -0.12
N GLY A 5 7.95 -6.39 -1.17
CA GLY A 5 9.29 -6.34 -1.76
C GLY A 5 9.39 -5.37 -2.93
N ILE A 6 10.62 -5.12 -3.37
CA ILE A 6 10.94 -4.33 -4.55
C ILE A 6 12.10 -4.95 -5.32
N ALA A 7 12.03 -4.92 -6.65
CA ALA A 7 13.14 -5.20 -7.55
C ALA A 7 13.31 -4.04 -8.53
N ILE A 8 14.53 -3.50 -8.61
CA ILE A 8 14.93 -2.46 -9.55
C ILE A 8 16.00 -3.05 -10.45
N GLN A 9 15.77 -2.97 -11.75
CA GLN A 9 16.71 -3.44 -12.76
C GLN A 9 16.64 -2.56 -14.01
N SER A 10 17.61 -2.67 -14.90
CA SER A 10 17.48 -2.05 -16.22
C SER A 10 16.34 -2.71 -17.00
N ASN A 11 15.83 -2.03 -18.02
CA ASN A 11 14.89 -2.63 -18.97
C ASN A 11 15.47 -3.84 -19.74
N THR A 12 16.79 -4.03 -19.73
CA THR A 12 17.51 -5.19 -20.28
C THR A 12 17.78 -6.30 -19.25
N GLY A 13 17.41 -6.10 -17.98
CA GLY A 13 17.55 -7.09 -16.92
C GLY A 13 18.88 -7.09 -16.16
N ILE A 14 19.62 -5.98 -16.18
CA ILE A 14 20.77 -5.76 -15.29
C ILE A 14 20.22 -5.43 -13.90
N PRO A 15 20.42 -6.29 -12.88
CA PRO A 15 19.89 -6.05 -11.54
C PRO A 15 20.62 -4.88 -10.88
N LEU A 16 19.86 -3.99 -10.24
CA LEU A 16 20.39 -2.88 -9.46
C LEU A 16 20.11 -3.05 -7.97
N TYR A 17 18.86 -3.35 -7.61
CA TYR A 17 18.45 -3.48 -6.22
C TYR A 17 17.34 -4.52 -6.08
N LEU A 18 17.44 -5.35 -5.06
CA LEU A 18 16.41 -6.31 -4.69
C LEU A 18 16.29 -6.32 -3.18
N GLN A 19 15.08 -6.14 -2.69
CA GLN A 19 14.77 -6.27 -1.27
C GLN A 19 13.42 -6.94 -1.10
N THR A 20 13.36 -7.93 -0.22
CA THR A 20 12.10 -8.57 0.20
C THR A 20 11.92 -8.40 1.70
N TRP A 21 10.67 -8.33 2.11
CA TRP A 21 10.24 -8.24 3.51
C TRP A 21 9.17 -9.30 3.85
N SER A 22 8.89 -10.22 2.93
CA SER A 22 7.89 -11.26 3.09
C SER A 22 8.40 -12.60 2.56
N GLU A 23 8.14 -13.65 3.32
CA GLU A 23 8.43 -15.04 2.95
C GLU A 23 7.62 -15.50 1.72
N LYS A 24 6.50 -14.84 1.42
CA LYS A 24 5.70 -15.09 0.19
C LYS A 24 6.51 -14.90 -1.09
N LEU A 25 7.65 -14.20 -1.03
CA LEU A 25 8.51 -13.87 -2.17
C LEU A 25 9.76 -14.75 -2.27
N THR A 26 9.88 -15.83 -1.49
CA THR A 26 11.09 -16.67 -1.47
C THR A 26 11.46 -17.18 -2.87
N GLY A 27 10.50 -17.74 -3.62
CA GLY A 27 10.72 -18.17 -5.00
C GLY A 27 11.05 -17.04 -6.00
N PHE A 28 10.73 -15.78 -5.68
CA PHE A 28 11.11 -14.64 -6.51
C PHE A 28 12.58 -14.24 -6.29
N THR A 29 13.10 -14.39 -5.07
CA THR A 29 14.51 -14.07 -4.78
C THR A 29 15.50 -14.94 -5.54
N GLU A 30 15.05 -16.12 -5.98
CA GLU A 30 15.83 -17.09 -6.76
C GLU A 30 15.64 -16.91 -8.28
N GLY A 31 14.71 -16.04 -8.71
CA GLY A 31 14.38 -15.84 -10.11
C GLY A 31 15.47 -15.13 -10.91
N ASN A 32 15.61 -15.49 -12.20
CA ASN A 32 16.58 -14.84 -13.09
C ASN A 32 16.07 -13.45 -13.54
N PRO A 33 16.77 -12.34 -13.20
CA PRO A 33 16.35 -10.97 -13.54
C PRO A 33 16.16 -10.71 -15.04
N ILE A 34 16.96 -11.36 -15.88
CA ILE A 34 16.89 -11.22 -17.34
C ILE A 34 15.60 -11.86 -17.86
N LEU A 35 15.24 -13.05 -17.37
CA LEU A 35 13.99 -13.72 -17.74
C LEU A 35 12.77 -12.92 -17.30
N ILE A 36 12.80 -12.36 -16.08
CA ILE A 36 11.73 -11.50 -15.56
C ILE A 36 11.56 -10.26 -16.46
N SER A 37 12.66 -9.61 -16.83
CA SER A 37 12.63 -8.43 -17.72
C SER A 37 12.10 -8.78 -19.11
N GLY A 38 12.58 -9.88 -19.69
CA GLY A 38 12.14 -10.35 -20.99
C GLY A 38 10.65 -10.68 -21.01
N PHE A 39 10.17 -11.37 -19.97
CA PHE A 39 8.76 -11.69 -19.79
C PHE A 39 7.91 -10.42 -19.67
N LEU A 40 8.21 -9.53 -18.72
CA LEU A 40 7.43 -8.31 -18.51
C LEU A 40 7.45 -7.37 -19.72
N SER A 41 8.58 -7.30 -20.42
CA SER A 41 8.68 -6.52 -21.67
C SER A 41 7.79 -7.12 -22.77
N ALA A 42 7.78 -8.44 -22.93
CA ALA A 42 6.94 -9.12 -23.91
C ALA A 42 5.45 -8.93 -23.59
N VAL A 43 5.04 -9.11 -22.34
CA VAL A 43 3.64 -8.92 -21.89
C VAL A 43 3.23 -7.45 -22.08
N SER A 44 4.10 -6.49 -21.75
CA SER A 44 3.82 -5.05 -21.94
C SER A 44 3.71 -4.67 -23.42
N SER A 45 4.60 -5.20 -24.27
CA SER A 45 4.53 -5.00 -25.72
C SER A 45 3.24 -5.58 -26.31
N PHE A 46 2.85 -6.77 -25.86
CA PHE A 46 1.57 -7.38 -26.22
C PHE A 46 0.39 -6.47 -25.85
N ALA A 47 0.31 -5.98 -24.61
CA ALA A 47 -0.78 -5.09 -24.18
C ALA A 47 -0.80 -3.77 -24.97
N ASN A 48 0.37 -3.19 -25.23
CA ASN A 48 0.51 -1.94 -25.99
C ASN A 48 -0.01 -2.08 -27.43
N ASN A 49 0.13 -3.24 -28.07
CA ASN A 49 -0.46 -3.49 -29.40
C ASN A 49 -1.99 -3.36 -29.41
N PHE A 50 -2.65 -3.54 -28.27
CA PHE A 50 -4.09 -3.36 -28.09
C PHE A 50 -4.45 -2.04 -27.38
N LYS A 51 -3.49 -1.13 -27.22
CA LYS A 51 -3.63 0.12 -26.45
C LYS A 51 -4.13 -0.12 -25.02
N GLN A 52 -3.75 -1.25 -24.43
CA GLN A 52 -4.07 -1.59 -23.05
C GLN A 52 -2.85 -1.32 -22.16
N LYS A 53 -3.10 -0.91 -20.91
CA LYS A 53 -2.08 -0.79 -19.87
C LYS A 53 -2.22 -1.97 -18.90
N ILE A 54 -1.12 -2.64 -18.62
CA ILE A 54 -1.10 -3.66 -17.56
C ILE A 54 -0.96 -2.93 -16.23
N SER A 55 -1.93 -3.15 -15.36
CA SER A 55 -1.93 -2.52 -14.03
C SER A 55 -1.06 -3.30 -13.03
N TYR A 56 -1.11 -4.64 -13.09
CA TYR A 56 -0.35 -5.54 -12.23
C TYR A 56 -0.40 -6.96 -12.80
N ILE A 57 0.44 -7.84 -12.28
CA ILE A 57 0.37 -9.30 -12.48
C ILE A 57 0.10 -9.96 -11.12
N ARG A 58 -0.85 -10.88 -11.05
CA ARG A 58 -1.07 -11.68 -9.84
C ARG A 58 -0.27 -12.96 -9.91
N LEU A 59 0.55 -13.17 -8.89
CA LEU A 59 1.41 -14.34 -8.70
C LEU A 59 0.85 -15.17 -7.55
N PHE A 60 0.67 -16.46 -7.77
CA PHE A 60 0.28 -17.39 -6.72
C PHE A 60 1.50 -18.22 -6.33
N PRO A 61 1.93 -18.17 -5.06
CA PRO A 61 3.07 -18.96 -4.61
C PRO A 61 2.76 -20.45 -4.75
N SER A 62 3.73 -21.24 -5.24
CA SER A 62 3.58 -22.69 -5.41
C SER A 62 3.70 -23.47 -4.10
N GLU A 63 4.40 -22.91 -3.12
CA GLU A 63 4.75 -23.58 -1.86
C GLU A 63 3.95 -23.06 -0.65
N HIS A 64 3.12 -22.04 -0.84
CA HIS A 64 2.25 -21.48 0.19
C HIS A 64 0.80 -21.51 -0.28
N ASP A 65 -0.09 -22.00 0.56
CA ASP A 65 -1.54 -21.92 0.33
C ASP A 65 -2.03 -20.49 0.64
N ASP A 66 -1.68 -19.56 -0.26
CA ASP A 66 -2.19 -18.18 -0.21
C ASP A 66 -3.28 -18.01 -1.29
N PRO A 67 -4.57 -18.06 -0.90
CA PRO A 67 -5.68 -17.95 -1.85
C PRO A 67 -5.82 -16.55 -2.46
N PHE A 68 -5.12 -15.55 -1.93
CA PHE A 68 -5.15 -14.17 -2.42
C PHE A 68 -3.98 -13.88 -3.36
N GLY A 69 -2.86 -14.56 -3.16
CA GLY A 69 -1.63 -14.38 -3.93
C GLY A 69 -0.98 -13.00 -3.69
N VAL A 70 -0.01 -12.67 -4.54
CA VAL A 70 0.74 -11.41 -4.48
C VAL A 70 0.56 -10.65 -5.78
N ASN A 71 0.30 -9.35 -5.71
CA ASN A 71 0.31 -8.49 -6.89
C ASN A 71 1.74 -7.97 -7.13
N ALA A 72 2.26 -8.17 -8.33
CA ALA A 72 3.43 -7.49 -8.86
C ALA A 72 2.99 -6.25 -9.66
N VAL A 73 3.12 -5.07 -9.06
CA VAL A 73 2.93 -3.78 -9.73
C VAL A 73 4.26 -3.38 -10.34
N TYR A 74 4.31 -3.09 -11.63
CA TYR A 74 5.56 -2.76 -12.29
C TYR A 74 5.43 -1.52 -13.16
N SER A 75 6.55 -0.82 -13.32
CA SER A 75 6.64 0.35 -14.18
C SER A 75 7.96 0.34 -14.96
N PHE A 76 7.88 0.74 -16.23
CA PHE A 76 9.03 1.01 -17.08
C PHE A 76 9.22 2.53 -17.13
N ILE A 77 10.28 3.03 -16.48
CA ILE A 77 10.56 4.46 -16.34
C ILE A 77 12.03 4.73 -16.69
N GLY A 78 12.26 5.57 -17.70
CA GLY A 78 13.61 5.83 -18.23
C GLY A 78 14.29 4.54 -18.69
N ALA A 79 15.50 4.27 -18.18
CA ALA A 79 16.25 3.05 -18.47
C ALA A 79 15.90 1.87 -17.53
N TYR A 80 14.94 2.04 -16.62
CA TYR A 80 14.65 1.08 -15.55
C TYR A 80 13.33 0.35 -15.78
N MET A 81 13.30 -0.87 -15.25
CA MET A 81 12.09 -1.58 -14.89
C MET A 81 12.08 -1.73 -13.37
N ILE A 82 11.01 -1.24 -12.75
CA ILE A 82 10.82 -1.29 -11.29
C ILE A 82 9.62 -2.18 -11.02
N LEU A 83 9.78 -3.21 -10.21
CA LEU A 83 8.73 -4.10 -9.75
C LEU A 83 8.54 -3.91 -8.25
N CYS A 84 7.31 -3.76 -7.82
CA CYS A 84 6.92 -3.72 -6.43
C CYS A 84 5.91 -4.84 -6.15
N PHE A 85 6.20 -5.65 -5.14
CA PHE A 85 5.35 -6.74 -4.70
C PHE A 85 4.49 -6.26 -3.55
N VAL A 86 3.18 -6.43 -3.68
CA VAL A 86 2.21 -5.90 -2.73
C VAL A 86 1.08 -6.88 -2.47
N ASP A 87 0.49 -6.82 -1.28
CA ASP A 87 -0.76 -7.54 -1.02
C ASP A 87 -1.88 -7.03 -1.94
N PRO A 88 -2.86 -7.89 -2.30
CA PRO A 88 -3.93 -7.54 -3.24
C PRO A 88 -4.78 -6.31 -2.92
N TYR A 89 -4.87 -5.92 -1.66
CA TYR A 89 -5.66 -4.77 -1.18
C TYR A 89 -5.00 -3.40 -1.33
N GLN A 90 -3.75 -3.34 -1.79
CA GLN A 90 -3.04 -2.07 -1.97
C GLN A 90 -3.60 -1.23 -3.12
N PHE A 91 -3.67 0.09 -2.93
CA PHE A 91 -4.04 1.03 -3.98
C PHE A 91 -2.89 1.18 -4.97
N ARG A 92 -3.00 0.48 -6.10
CA ARG A 92 -1.92 0.33 -7.08
C ARG A 92 -1.47 1.64 -7.69
N GLU A 93 -2.38 2.59 -7.87
CA GLU A 93 -2.03 3.92 -8.36
C GLU A 93 -1.07 4.63 -7.40
N MET A 94 -1.30 4.50 -6.10
CA MET A 94 -0.47 5.08 -5.06
C MET A 94 0.88 4.36 -4.94
N VAL A 95 0.92 3.05 -5.18
CA VAL A 95 2.18 2.30 -5.35
C VAL A 95 2.97 2.83 -6.55
N ASN A 96 2.32 3.08 -7.70
CA ASN A 96 3.00 3.67 -8.86
C ASN A 96 3.54 5.08 -8.56
N PHE A 97 2.79 5.92 -7.83
CA PHE A 97 3.30 7.22 -7.37
C PHE A 97 4.57 7.09 -6.52
N LYS A 98 4.64 6.09 -5.63
CA LYS A 98 5.88 5.81 -4.87
C LYS A 98 7.04 5.43 -5.80
N LEU A 99 6.79 4.62 -6.84
CA LEU A 99 7.82 4.26 -7.83
C LEU A 99 8.32 5.48 -8.62
N ASP A 100 7.44 6.40 -8.98
CA ASP A 100 7.81 7.65 -9.64
C ASP A 100 8.66 8.55 -8.73
N TRP A 101 8.37 8.60 -7.42
CA TRP A 101 9.22 9.29 -6.45
C TRP A 101 10.60 8.65 -6.32
N ILE A 102 10.67 7.33 -6.24
CA ILE A 102 11.95 6.60 -6.19
C ILE A 102 12.77 6.89 -7.46
N TYR A 103 12.15 6.84 -8.64
CA TYR A 103 12.83 7.16 -9.88
C TYR A 103 13.33 8.61 -9.89
N SER A 104 12.44 9.57 -9.64
CA SER A 104 12.78 11.00 -9.72
C SER A 104 13.84 11.39 -8.70
N LYS A 105 13.77 10.87 -7.47
CA LYS A 105 14.64 11.26 -6.37
C LYS A 105 15.94 10.49 -6.33
N VAL A 106 15.96 9.22 -6.71
CA VAL A 106 17.14 8.35 -6.57
C VAL A 106 17.67 7.95 -7.93
N LEU A 107 16.87 7.24 -8.72
CA LEU A 107 17.38 6.50 -9.88
C LEU A 107 17.77 7.39 -11.07
N SER A 108 17.08 8.52 -11.28
CA SER A 108 17.30 9.42 -12.43
C SER A 108 18.76 9.88 -12.58
N ARG A 109 19.48 9.99 -11.47
CA ARG A 109 20.89 10.42 -11.42
C ARG A 109 21.86 9.39 -12.01
N TYR A 110 21.44 8.13 -12.10
CA TYR A 110 22.26 7.01 -12.55
C TYR A 110 21.93 6.53 -13.96
N GLU A 111 21.05 7.23 -14.67
CA GLU A 111 20.49 6.77 -15.94
C GLU A 111 21.55 6.58 -17.02
N ASP A 112 22.51 7.50 -17.12
CA ASP A 112 23.62 7.40 -18.08
C ASP A 112 24.50 6.17 -17.83
N MET A 113 24.71 5.80 -16.57
CA MET A 113 25.49 4.61 -16.21
C MET A 113 24.79 3.33 -16.69
N ILE A 114 23.48 3.23 -16.44
CA ILE A 114 22.68 2.07 -16.86
C ILE A 114 22.64 1.95 -18.38
N ARG A 115 22.50 3.07 -19.10
CA ARG A 115 22.47 3.08 -20.58
C ARG A 115 23.76 2.53 -21.20
N VAL A 116 24.91 2.73 -20.55
CA VAL A 116 26.19 2.16 -20.99
C VAL A 116 26.50 0.79 -20.37
N GLY A 117 25.51 0.15 -19.74
CA GLY A 117 25.61 -1.20 -19.17
C GLY A 117 26.39 -1.30 -17.85
N LYS A 118 26.60 -0.17 -17.15
CA LYS A 118 27.24 -0.17 -15.83
C LYS A 118 26.19 -0.29 -14.73
N VAL A 119 26.53 -1.06 -13.68
CA VAL A 119 25.71 -1.16 -12.47
C VAL A 119 26.11 -0.05 -11.51
N PRO A 120 25.25 0.94 -11.24
CA PRO A 120 25.51 1.93 -10.21
C PRO A 120 25.43 1.28 -8.82
N GLN A 121 26.19 1.81 -7.88
CA GLN A 121 26.06 1.44 -6.46
C GLN A 121 25.25 2.52 -5.76
N LEU A 122 24.07 2.16 -5.27
CA LEU A 122 23.25 3.03 -4.42
C LEU A 122 23.89 3.14 -3.04
N SER A 123 23.84 4.32 -2.43
CA SER A 123 24.32 4.51 -1.06
C SER A 123 23.32 3.93 -0.04
N ASP A 124 23.79 3.62 1.16
CA ASP A 124 22.90 3.16 2.25
C ASP A 124 21.79 4.18 2.56
N GLU A 125 22.09 5.48 2.44
CA GLU A 125 21.11 6.56 2.61
C GLU A 125 20.01 6.53 1.55
N GLU A 126 20.36 6.22 0.29
CA GLU A 126 19.40 6.08 -0.80
C GLU A 126 18.56 4.82 -0.65
N LEU A 127 19.16 3.71 -0.22
CA LEU A 127 18.45 2.46 0.08
C LEU A 127 17.46 2.67 1.22
N GLN A 128 17.88 3.33 2.30
CA GLN A 128 17.00 3.67 3.41
C GLN A 128 15.87 4.61 2.96
N PHE A 129 16.16 5.59 2.11
CA PHE A 129 15.15 6.50 1.59
C PHE A 129 14.10 5.78 0.71
N ILE A 130 14.52 4.83 -0.13
CA ILE A 130 13.61 3.96 -0.89
C ILE A 130 12.72 3.17 0.08
N GLN A 131 13.30 2.57 1.11
CA GLN A 131 12.54 1.83 2.11
C GLN A 131 11.55 2.74 2.85
N ASP A 132 11.94 3.96 3.22
CA ASP A 132 11.09 4.91 3.91
C ASP A 132 9.85 5.34 3.10
N ILE A 133 10.02 5.51 1.78
CA ILE A 133 8.91 5.75 0.85
C ILE A 133 7.99 4.54 0.79
N LEU A 134 8.55 3.34 0.58
CA LEU A 134 7.76 2.13 0.38
C LEU A 134 6.99 1.74 1.64
N GLN A 135 7.62 1.86 2.80
CA GLN A 135 7.04 1.45 4.08
C GLN A 135 6.23 2.55 4.77
N ASP A 136 6.01 3.71 4.12
CA ASP A 136 5.28 4.84 4.68
C ASP A 136 5.78 5.29 6.05
N THR A 137 7.10 5.29 6.26
CA THR A 137 7.74 5.55 7.57
C THR A 137 7.23 6.85 8.19
N VAL A 138 7.03 7.91 7.40
CA VAL A 138 6.51 9.21 7.88
C VAL A 138 5.09 9.08 8.42
N CYS A 139 4.20 8.39 7.70
CA CYS A 139 2.82 8.17 8.12
C CYS A 139 2.75 7.29 9.38
N TRP A 140 3.56 6.22 9.42
CA TRP A 140 3.71 5.38 10.60
C TRP A 140 4.13 6.17 11.82
N ASN A 141 5.20 6.96 11.71
CA ASN A 141 5.71 7.78 12.80
C ASN A 141 4.66 8.80 13.29
N LYS A 142 3.85 9.36 12.38
CA LYS A 142 2.77 10.29 12.75
C LYS A 142 1.70 9.59 13.59
N VAL A 143 1.26 8.40 13.18
CA VAL A 143 0.23 7.63 13.88
C VAL A 143 0.76 7.06 15.20
N ASP A 144 1.98 6.50 15.21
CA ASP A 144 2.55 5.85 16.40
C ASP A 144 2.75 6.84 17.55
N LYS A 145 3.21 8.08 17.27
CA LYS A 145 3.31 9.16 18.26
C LYS A 145 2.00 9.50 18.96
N LYS A 146 0.86 9.22 18.32
CA LYS A 146 -0.49 9.51 18.84
C LYS A 146 -1.28 8.26 19.23
N LYS A 147 -0.65 7.07 19.17
CA LYS A 147 -1.29 5.75 19.36
C LYS A 147 -2.13 5.64 20.63
N ASN A 148 -1.65 6.17 21.75
CA ASN A 148 -2.40 6.13 23.01
C ASN A 148 -3.66 7.00 22.97
N LYS A 149 -3.58 8.21 22.40
CA LYS A 149 -4.77 9.07 22.21
C LYS A 149 -5.79 8.38 21.29
N LEU A 150 -5.33 7.78 20.20
CA LEU A 150 -6.17 7.03 19.27
C LEU A 150 -6.88 5.85 19.95
N ARG A 151 -6.15 5.08 20.77
CA ARG A 151 -6.75 3.98 21.56
C ARG A 151 -7.83 4.46 22.53
N ILE A 152 -7.65 5.62 23.16
CA ILE A 152 -8.66 6.21 24.04
C ILE A 152 -9.90 6.58 23.23
N ALA A 153 -9.73 7.25 22.09
CA ALA A 153 -10.84 7.59 21.20
C ALA A 153 -11.59 6.34 20.69
N CYS A 154 -10.87 5.27 20.32
CA CYS A 154 -11.51 4.01 19.93
C CYS A 154 -12.33 3.39 21.07
N ASN A 155 -11.78 3.37 22.29
CA ASN A 155 -12.52 2.86 23.46
C ASN A 155 -13.82 3.65 23.66
N GLU A 156 -13.77 4.98 23.52
CA GLU A 156 -14.95 5.82 23.68
C GLU A 156 -16.01 5.50 22.61
N ILE A 157 -15.61 5.45 21.33
CA ILE A 157 -16.51 5.10 20.21
C ILE A 157 -17.12 3.71 20.42
N ILE A 158 -16.30 2.69 20.68
CA ILE A 158 -16.75 1.29 20.71
C ILE A 158 -17.50 0.95 22.01
N LYS A 159 -17.08 1.48 23.15
CA LYS A 159 -17.62 1.05 24.46
C LYS A 159 -18.62 2.02 25.05
N ALA A 160 -18.52 3.32 24.75
CA ALA A 160 -19.37 4.33 25.35
C ALA A 160 -20.44 4.84 24.38
N GLU A 161 -20.09 5.13 23.13
CA GLU A 161 -21.00 5.75 22.17
C GLU A 161 -21.82 4.71 21.38
N PHE A 162 -21.18 3.65 20.87
CA PHE A 162 -21.80 2.66 19.99
C PHE A 162 -21.51 1.20 20.44
N PRO A 163 -21.90 0.83 21.68
CA PRO A 163 -21.64 -0.49 22.23
C PRO A 163 -22.30 -1.60 21.43
N GLY A 164 -21.50 -2.54 20.94
CA GLY A 164 -21.96 -3.74 20.21
C GLY A 164 -22.18 -3.52 18.71
N GLU A 165 -22.06 -2.30 18.21
CA GLU A 165 -22.24 -1.96 16.79
C GLU A 165 -20.92 -1.92 16.01
N VAL A 166 -19.84 -1.50 16.68
CA VAL A 166 -18.50 -1.38 16.09
C VAL A 166 -17.59 -2.47 16.65
N TYR A 167 -17.04 -3.31 15.76
CA TYR A 167 -16.11 -4.37 16.12
C TYR A 167 -14.66 -3.92 16.01
N GLY A 168 -14.34 -3.11 15.01
CA GLY A 168 -12.96 -2.71 14.74
C GLY A 168 -12.84 -1.37 14.06
N ILE A 169 -11.75 -0.67 14.36
CA ILE A 169 -11.38 0.62 13.77
C ILE A 169 -9.92 0.54 13.34
N ASN A 170 -9.65 0.89 12.08
CA ASN A 170 -8.30 0.89 11.52
C ASN A 170 -7.97 2.21 10.82
N ILE A 171 -6.69 2.55 10.79
CA ILE A 171 -6.15 3.66 10.01
C ILE A 171 -5.16 3.10 9.00
N THR A 172 -5.31 3.46 7.74
CA THR A 172 -4.37 3.12 6.68
C THR A 172 -3.71 4.37 6.09
N SER A 173 -2.52 4.20 5.53
CA SER A 173 -1.85 5.23 4.71
C SER A 173 -2.51 5.36 3.35
N PHE A 174 -2.01 6.30 2.55
CA PHE A 174 -2.53 6.61 1.23
C PHE A 174 -2.43 5.45 0.23
N ASP A 175 -1.52 4.48 0.39
CA ASP A 175 -1.47 3.28 -0.45
C ASP A 175 -2.32 2.11 0.09
N ASN A 176 -3.05 2.37 1.17
CA ASN A 176 -3.84 1.43 1.95
C ASN A 176 -3.06 0.53 2.91
N SER A 177 -1.79 0.83 3.24
CA SER A 177 -1.06 0.09 4.27
C SER A 177 -1.65 0.33 5.66
N ILE A 178 -1.97 -0.73 6.40
CA ILE A 178 -2.49 -0.62 7.78
C ILE A 178 -1.41 -0.07 8.73
N LEU A 179 -1.71 1.08 9.33
CA LEU A 179 -0.86 1.81 10.29
C LEU A 179 -1.33 1.63 11.74
N PHE A 180 -2.62 1.39 11.94
CA PHE A 180 -3.21 1.22 13.25
C PHE A 180 -4.44 0.32 13.18
N SER A 181 -4.58 -0.54 14.18
CA SER A 181 -5.72 -1.44 14.36
C SER A 181 -6.18 -1.45 15.81
N TYR A 182 -7.49 -1.48 16.00
CA TYR A 182 -8.13 -1.58 17.31
C TYR A 182 -9.42 -2.40 17.22
N GLY A 183 -9.66 -3.28 18.20
CA GLY A 183 -10.87 -4.11 18.30
C GLY A 183 -10.82 -5.40 17.47
N VAL A 184 -10.19 -5.33 16.29
CA VAL A 184 -9.93 -6.48 15.41
C VAL A 184 -8.43 -6.56 15.12
N ASP A 185 -7.91 -7.79 15.08
CA ASP A 185 -6.49 -8.04 14.82
C ASP A 185 -6.12 -7.72 13.37
N ARG A 186 -4.89 -7.26 13.16
CA ARG A 186 -4.39 -6.82 11.85
C ARG A 186 -4.56 -7.89 10.77
N GLU A 187 -4.28 -9.15 11.07
CA GLU A 187 -4.38 -10.25 10.12
C GLU A 187 -5.82 -10.44 9.62
N GLU A 188 -6.79 -10.34 10.52
CA GLU A 188 -8.21 -10.41 10.16
C GLU A 188 -8.62 -9.23 9.27
N VAL A 189 -8.11 -8.03 9.54
CA VAL A 189 -8.30 -6.85 8.70
C VAL A 189 -7.70 -7.05 7.30
N GLU A 190 -6.49 -7.59 7.21
CA GLU A 190 -5.85 -7.90 5.92
C GLU A 190 -6.68 -8.94 5.13
N ILE A 191 -7.29 -9.93 5.81
CA ILE A 191 -8.23 -10.87 5.18
C ILE A 191 -9.49 -10.14 4.68
N TYR A 192 -10.10 -9.25 5.47
CA TYR A 192 -11.26 -8.48 5.03
C TYR A 192 -10.95 -7.66 3.77
N LEU A 193 -9.85 -6.91 3.79
CA LEU A 193 -9.42 -6.07 2.68
C LEU A 193 -9.08 -6.89 1.44
N ASN A 194 -8.40 -8.04 1.59
CA ASN A 194 -8.10 -8.94 0.48
C ASN A 194 -9.36 -9.54 -0.16
N ASN A 195 -10.38 -9.85 0.65
CA ASN A 195 -11.66 -10.31 0.14
C ASN A 195 -12.38 -9.21 -0.67
N MET A 196 -12.35 -7.97 -0.20
CA MET A 196 -12.88 -6.84 -0.97
C MET A 196 -12.11 -6.62 -2.29
N ALA A 197 -10.80 -6.90 -2.30
CA ALA A 197 -9.94 -6.75 -3.47
C ALA A 197 -10.04 -7.88 -4.51
N ARG A 198 -10.92 -8.88 -4.31
CA ARG A 198 -11.06 -10.03 -5.23
C ARG A 198 -11.54 -9.56 -6.61
N GLY A 199 -10.90 -10.08 -7.66
CA GLY A 199 -11.24 -9.80 -9.07
C GLY A 199 -10.55 -8.57 -9.66
N HIS A 200 -10.80 -7.38 -9.12
CA HIS A 200 -10.38 -6.11 -9.76
C HIS A 200 -9.41 -5.26 -8.94
N GLY A 201 -9.18 -5.61 -7.67
CA GLY A 201 -8.46 -4.76 -6.71
C GLY A 201 -9.36 -3.74 -6.05
N LEU A 202 -8.78 -2.97 -5.14
CA LEU A 202 -9.44 -1.84 -4.53
C LEU A 202 -9.07 -0.56 -5.26
N GLU A 203 -10.07 0.26 -5.53
CA GLU A 203 -9.93 1.61 -6.06
C GLU A 203 -10.09 2.63 -4.92
N ASP A 204 -9.42 3.77 -5.03
CA ASP A 204 -9.56 4.88 -4.10
C ASP A 204 -10.95 5.55 -4.28
N GLY A 205 -11.55 6.00 -3.19
CA GLY A 205 -12.88 6.61 -3.20
C GLY A 205 -13.22 7.33 -1.89
N GLU A 206 -14.18 8.27 -1.94
CA GLU A 206 -14.57 9.06 -0.77
C GLU A 206 -15.21 8.23 0.35
N MET A 207 -15.96 7.19 -0.03
CA MET A 207 -16.55 6.22 0.88
C MET A 207 -16.80 4.89 0.16
N LEU A 208 -16.39 3.77 0.76
CA LEU A 208 -16.66 2.43 0.24
C LEU A 208 -17.36 1.59 1.30
N HIS A 209 -18.43 0.91 0.91
CA HIS A 209 -19.19 -0.01 1.75
C HIS A 209 -19.12 -1.41 1.13
N ASN A 210 -18.62 -2.38 1.88
CA ASN A 210 -18.55 -3.75 1.41
C ASN A 210 -18.97 -4.73 2.50
N TYR A 211 -19.80 -5.70 2.11
CA TYR A 211 -20.11 -6.85 2.95
C TYR A 211 -19.05 -7.90 2.74
N VAL A 212 -18.42 -8.32 3.83
CA VAL A 212 -17.43 -9.40 3.79
C VAL A 212 -17.92 -10.55 4.64
N THR A 213 -17.94 -11.73 4.05
CA THR A 213 -18.26 -12.98 4.74
C THR A 213 -17.04 -13.87 4.75
N LEU A 214 -16.56 -14.20 5.95
CA LEU A 214 -15.47 -15.14 6.14
C LEU A 214 -16.05 -16.51 6.56
N PRO A 215 -15.47 -17.64 6.14
CA PRO A 215 -15.94 -18.96 6.54
C PRO A 215 -16.01 -19.09 8.08
N GLY A 216 -17.18 -19.44 8.60
CA GLY A 216 -17.39 -19.60 10.04
C GLY A 216 -17.61 -18.31 10.82
N LEU A 217 -17.62 -17.14 10.17
CA LEU A 217 -17.94 -15.85 10.79
C LEU A 217 -19.19 -15.23 10.18
N GLU A 218 -19.91 -14.46 10.99
CA GLU A 218 -21.04 -13.66 10.52
C GLU A 218 -20.57 -12.60 9.51
N PRO A 219 -21.40 -12.25 8.52
CA PRO A 219 -21.11 -11.14 7.62
C PRO A 219 -20.82 -9.86 8.40
N ARG A 220 -19.79 -9.13 7.99
CA ARG A 220 -19.45 -7.80 8.55
C ARG A 220 -19.57 -6.74 7.47
N LEU A 221 -19.98 -5.55 7.88
CA LEU A 221 -19.94 -4.37 7.03
C LEU A 221 -18.61 -3.64 7.27
N LEU A 222 -17.81 -3.55 6.21
CA LEU A 222 -16.58 -2.78 6.19
C LEU A 222 -16.81 -1.47 5.48
N VAL A 223 -16.57 -0.37 6.19
CA VAL A 223 -16.73 1.00 5.71
C VAL A 223 -15.37 1.67 5.65
N MET A 224 -14.98 2.13 4.48
CA MET A 224 -13.81 2.99 4.30
C MET A 224 -14.28 4.45 4.19
N LYS A 225 -13.60 5.37 4.87
CA LYS A 225 -13.81 6.81 4.74
C LYS A 225 -12.48 7.54 4.57
N ASN A 226 -12.38 8.40 3.56
CA ASN A 226 -11.34 9.42 3.51
C ASN A 226 -11.72 10.56 4.48
N PRO A 227 -10.92 10.81 5.54
CA PRO A 227 -11.25 11.75 6.60
C PRO A 227 -10.78 13.18 6.30
N GLY A 228 -10.12 13.41 5.17
CA GLY A 228 -9.57 14.71 4.78
C GLY A 228 -8.24 15.08 5.47
N ILE A 229 -7.79 14.33 6.47
CA ILE A 229 -6.44 14.47 7.05
C ILE A 229 -5.41 13.93 6.07
N ARG A 230 -4.34 14.71 5.88
CA ARG A 230 -3.28 14.41 4.91
C ARG A 230 -1.89 14.47 5.54
N THR A 231 -0.98 13.66 5.02
CA THR A 231 0.47 13.82 5.21
C THR A 231 0.99 14.66 4.06
N LYS A 232 1.78 15.69 4.35
CA LYS A 232 2.33 16.55 3.29
C LYS A 232 3.40 15.80 2.52
N ILE A 233 3.42 15.96 1.20
CA ILE A 233 4.45 15.33 0.36
C ILE A 233 5.84 15.85 0.73
N SER A 234 5.96 17.12 1.14
CA SER A 234 7.21 17.70 1.63
C SER A 234 7.79 16.96 2.84
N ASP A 235 6.95 16.37 3.68
CA ASP A 235 7.40 15.63 4.87
C ASP A 235 8.01 14.27 4.48
N ILE A 236 7.59 13.73 3.32
CA ILE A 236 8.07 12.46 2.77
C ILE A 236 9.35 12.69 1.94
N LEU A 237 9.30 13.62 0.99
CA LEU A 237 10.38 13.82 0.02
C LEU A 237 11.44 14.83 0.47
N ARG A 238 11.18 15.61 1.54
CA ARG A 238 12.08 16.58 2.20
C ARG A 238 12.47 17.82 1.39
N ASP A 239 12.72 17.67 0.10
CA ASP A 239 13.23 18.72 -0.81
C ASP A 239 12.14 19.29 -1.74
N VAL A 240 10.88 18.95 -1.49
CA VAL A 240 9.72 19.38 -2.26
C VAL A 240 9.03 20.55 -1.57
N LYS A 241 8.57 21.53 -2.37
CA LYS A 241 7.86 22.71 -1.84
C LYS A 241 6.63 22.29 -1.03
N ALA A 242 6.38 23.01 0.06
CA ALA A 242 5.29 22.72 1.01
C ALA A 242 3.87 22.83 0.42
N ASP A 243 3.73 23.36 -0.79
CA ASP A 243 2.46 23.61 -1.49
C ASP A 243 2.07 22.50 -2.48
N GLN A 244 2.87 21.45 -2.67
CA GLN A 244 2.54 20.32 -3.56
C GLN A 244 1.41 19.40 -3.04
N GLY A 245 0.67 19.84 -2.03
CA GLY A 245 -0.46 19.11 -1.47
C GLY A 245 -0.05 18.01 -0.49
N GLY A 246 -0.96 17.06 -0.30
CA GLY A 246 -0.79 15.99 0.67
C GLY A 246 -1.65 14.79 0.34
N LEU A 247 -1.23 13.65 0.87
CA LEU A 247 -1.81 12.34 0.64
C LEU A 247 -2.69 11.94 1.82
N PRO A 248 -3.88 11.37 1.57
CA PRO A 248 -4.85 11.11 2.62
C PRO A 248 -4.43 9.93 3.51
N PHE A 249 -4.97 9.90 4.73
CA PHE A 249 -5.19 8.66 5.45
C PHE A 249 -6.56 8.10 5.08
N TYR A 250 -6.82 6.83 5.37
CA TYR A 250 -8.18 6.28 5.34
C TYR A 250 -8.54 5.67 6.68
N TYR A 251 -9.80 5.82 7.07
CA TYR A 251 -10.34 5.16 8.25
C TYR A 251 -11.24 4.02 7.81
N TYR A 252 -11.00 2.85 8.38
CA TYR A 252 -11.83 1.67 8.18
C TYR A 252 -12.60 1.35 9.45
N LEU A 253 -13.91 1.16 9.30
CA LEU A 253 -14.83 0.71 10.36
C LEU A 253 -15.32 -0.69 10.00
N ILE A 254 -15.21 -1.61 10.95
CA ILE A 254 -15.79 -2.96 10.87
C ILE A 254 -16.99 -2.96 11.82
N THR A 255 -18.18 -3.22 11.28
CA THR A 255 -19.45 -3.04 11.97
C THR A 255 -20.40 -4.20 11.70
N ASP A 256 -21.51 -4.24 12.45
CA ASP A 256 -22.65 -5.09 12.11
C ASP A 256 -23.29 -4.62 10.79
N VAL A 257 -23.87 -5.57 10.05
CA VAL A 257 -24.49 -5.28 8.74
C VAL A 257 -25.69 -4.34 8.81
N ASN A 258 -26.33 -4.22 9.98
CA ASN A 258 -27.52 -3.39 10.19
C ASN A 258 -27.23 -2.06 10.90
N CYS A 259 -25.96 -1.77 11.14
CA CYS A 259 -25.53 -0.60 11.90
C CYS A 259 -25.82 0.73 11.17
N ALA A 260 -26.21 1.76 11.93
CA ALA A 260 -26.34 3.12 11.40
C ALA A 260 -24.95 3.76 11.30
N ILE A 261 -24.36 3.70 10.10
CA ILE A 261 -22.95 4.06 9.86
C ILE A 261 -22.65 5.56 10.00
N GLU A 262 -23.56 6.44 9.59
CA GLU A 262 -23.30 7.88 9.51
C GLU A 262 -22.89 8.49 10.86
N PRO A 263 -23.64 8.30 11.98
CA PRO A 263 -23.24 8.83 13.29
C PRO A 263 -21.86 8.34 13.75
N ILE A 264 -21.50 7.10 13.42
CA ILE A 264 -20.23 6.50 13.81
C ILE A 264 -19.08 7.11 13.01
N VAL A 265 -19.27 7.27 11.69
CA VAL A 265 -18.30 7.91 10.82
C VAL A 265 -18.07 9.36 11.24
N GLU A 266 -19.12 10.09 11.61
CA GLU A 266 -19.02 11.46 12.10
C GLU A 266 -18.22 11.55 13.40
N SER A 267 -18.54 10.71 14.39
CA SER A 267 -17.80 10.65 15.66
C SER A 267 -16.33 10.28 15.45
N LEU A 268 -16.07 9.24 14.65
CA LEU A 268 -14.73 8.80 14.27
C LEU A 268 -13.93 9.95 13.64
N THR A 269 -14.51 10.58 12.62
CA THR A 269 -13.85 11.67 11.88
C THR A 269 -13.53 12.82 12.81
N SER A 270 -14.49 13.25 13.63
CA SER A 270 -14.30 14.32 14.61
C SER A 270 -13.13 14.02 15.56
N LYS A 271 -13.16 12.86 16.23
CA LYS A 271 -12.14 12.50 17.25
C LYS A 271 -10.77 12.24 16.63
N PHE A 272 -10.69 11.51 15.53
CA PHE A 272 -9.40 11.17 14.92
C PHE A 272 -8.76 12.40 14.25
N ASN A 273 -9.55 13.25 13.60
CA ASN A 273 -9.03 14.48 13.00
C ASN A 273 -8.50 15.45 14.06
N ALA A 274 -9.16 15.53 15.23
CA ALA A 274 -8.63 16.30 16.36
C ALA A 274 -7.27 15.77 16.85
N ILE A 275 -7.00 14.47 16.74
CA ILE A 275 -5.74 13.87 17.20
C ILE A 275 -4.63 13.97 16.14
N LEU A 276 -4.97 13.74 14.87
CA LEU A 276 -4.02 13.65 13.76
C LEU A 276 -3.84 14.96 12.98
N GLY A 277 -4.73 15.93 13.19
CA GLY A 277 -4.64 17.29 12.68
C GLY A 277 -3.72 18.20 13.50
N GLU A 278 -3.39 17.81 14.75
CA GLU A 278 -2.34 18.40 15.59
C GLU A 278 -0.93 18.08 15.06
#